data_AF-A0A4V1NWM2-F1
#
_entry.id   AF-A0A4V1NWM2-F1
#
_cell.length_a   1.000
_cell.length_b   1.000
_cell.length_c   1.000
_cell.angle_alpha   90.00
_cell.angle_beta   90.00
_cell.angle_gamma   90.00
#
_symmetry.space_group_name_H-M   'P 1'
#
loop_
_entity.id
_entity.type
_entity.pdbx_description
1 polymer ?
#
loop_
_entity_poly.entity_id
_entity_poly.type
_entity_poly.pdbx_seq_one_letter_code
_entity_poly.pdbx_strand_id
1 'polypeptide(L)'
;MEQALLTVRFKVLDSASGEVSITPEEGKIRLANSHNQPIPIEISPYRFTVVASETVTGSVYLPSTHHLKNLSQFSVKMYHENGSLVGETTTNEKGQYNLRAPMNGSYTVEAWREGYKKAQASVNTKETKVAPGMVVYVGDFNEDDKINTEDIVKIARSFEKSPLNELSIFDVDANGQIDLYDVVAVARNFLK
;
A
#
# COMPACT_ATOMS: atom_id res chain seq x y z
N MET A 1 -24.91 26.23 -13.70
CA MET A 1 -23.90 25.58 -12.84
C MET A 1 -24.63 24.54 -12.03
N GLU A 2 -24.32 23.26 -12.21
CA GLU A 2 -24.78 22.23 -11.27
C GLU A 2 -24.02 22.43 -9.95
N GLN A 3 -24.76 22.57 -8.86
CA GLN A 3 -24.19 22.68 -7.52
C GLN A 3 -24.67 21.50 -6.70
N ALA A 4 -23.72 20.76 -6.12
CA ALA A 4 -24.05 19.72 -5.16
C ALA A 4 -24.67 20.37 -3.92
N LEU A 5 -25.93 20.03 -3.61
CA LEU A 5 -26.63 20.51 -2.43
C LEU A 5 -26.26 19.72 -1.17
N LEU A 6 -25.86 18.45 -1.34
CA LEU A 6 -25.51 17.53 -0.26
C LEU A 6 -24.51 16.49 -0.77
N THR A 7 -23.63 16.01 0.11
CA THR A 7 -22.83 14.80 -0.12
C THR A 7 -23.27 13.72 0.87
N VAL A 8 -23.65 12.54 0.36
CA VAL A 8 -23.93 11.36 1.18
C VAL A 8 -22.72 10.43 1.14
N ARG A 9 -22.26 9.96 2.30
CA ARG A 9 -21.17 8.99 2.42
C ARG A 9 -21.68 7.77 3.19
N PHE A 10 -21.41 6.58 2.67
CA PHE A 10 -21.75 5.33 3.33
C PHE A 10 -20.60 4.33 3.16
N LYS A 11 -20.54 3.35 4.05
CA LYS A 11 -19.61 2.22 3.95
C LYS A 11 -20.35 1.04 3.33
N VAL A 12 -19.76 0.48 2.28
CA VAL A 12 -20.21 -0.79 1.72
C VAL A 12 -19.79 -1.93 2.66
N LEU A 13 -20.72 -2.84 2.97
CA LEU A 13 -20.42 -4.02 3.80
C LEU A 13 -19.45 -4.96 3.10
N ASP A 14 -18.78 -5.77 3.91
CA ASP A 14 -17.80 -6.71 3.40
C ASP A 14 -18.44 -7.76 2.50
N SER A 15 -17.83 -7.98 1.34
CA SER A 15 -18.30 -8.94 0.31
C SER A 15 -19.68 -8.61 -0.29
N ALA A 16 -20.26 -7.45 0.02
CA ALA A 16 -21.46 -6.98 -0.66
C ALA A 16 -21.19 -6.77 -2.15
N SER A 17 -22.16 -7.10 -2.98
CA SER A 17 -22.12 -6.85 -4.42
C SER A 17 -23.54 -6.65 -4.95
N GLY A 18 -23.65 -6.03 -6.13
CA GLY A 18 -24.92 -5.77 -6.80
C GLY A 18 -25.15 -4.30 -7.09
N GLU A 19 -26.31 -3.99 -7.64
CA GLU A 19 -26.73 -2.61 -7.87
C GLU A 19 -27.24 -1.97 -6.58
N VAL A 20 -26.80 -0.74 -6.34
CA VAL A 20 -27.34 0.13 -5.31
C VAL A 20 -28.09 1.26 -5.98
N SER A 21 -29.30 1.50 -5.50
CA SER A 21 -30.15 2.61 -5.91
C SER A 21 -30.44 3.48 -4.70
N ILE A 22 -30.10 4.76 -4.77
CA ILE A 22 -30.47 5.77 -3.78
C ILE A 22 -31.57 6.62 -4.42
N THR A 23 -32.79 6.48 -3.90
CA THR A 23 -33.98 7.18 -4.41
C THR A 23 -34.48 8.15 -3.35
N PRO A 24 -34.51 9.46 -3.61
CA PRO A 24 -35.14 10.42 -2.71
C PRO A 24 -36.64 10.14 -2.57
N GLU A 25 -37.16 10.21 -1.34
CA GLU A 25 -38.59 10.01 -1.07
C GLU A 25 -39.39 11.25 -1.51
N GLU A 26 -40.02 11.18 -2.69
CA GLU A 26 -40.77 12.29 -3.30
C GLU A 26 -41.76 12.96 -2.34
N GLY A 27 -42.55 12.17 -1.61
CA GLY A 27 -43.57 12.68 -0.67
C GLY A 27 -43.01 13.44 0.54
N LYS A 28 -41.69 13.46 0.73
CA LYS A 28 -41.00 14.15 1.83
C LYS A 28 -40.27 15.42 1.39
N ILE A 29 -40.17 15.69 0.09
CA ILE A 29 -39.40 16.83 -0.42
C ILE A 29 -40.35 17.98 -0.76
N ARG A 30 -40.06 19.16 -0.22
CA ARG A 30 -40.76 20.40 -0.53
C ARG A 30 -39.73 21.50 -0.73
N LEU A 31 -39.66 22.05 -1.95
CA LEU A 31 -38.88 23.24 -2.25
C LEU A 31 -39.83 24.41 -2.46
N ALA A 32 -39.45 25.58 -1.98
CA ALA A 32 -40.19 26.82 -2.18
C ALA A 32 -39.24 27.98 -2.42
N ASN A 33 -39.68 28.98 -3.19
CA ASN A 33 -38.89 30.19 -3.42
C ASN A 33 -38.98 31.15 -2.21
N SER A 34 -38.31 32.30 -2.29
CA SER A 34 -38.32 33.34 -1.25
C SER A 34 -39.71 33.95 -0.95
N HIS A 35 -40.72 33.61 -1.76
CA HIS A 35 -42.12 34.03 -1.60
C HIS A 35 -43.03 32.87 -1.16
N ASN A 36 -42.46 31.76 -0.66
CA ASN A 36 -43.17 30.55 -0.24
C ASN A 36 -43.99 29.87 -1.35
N GLN A 37 -43.70 30.15 -2.62
CA GLN A 37 -44.34 29.44 -3.73
C GLN A 37 -43.63 28.11 -3.96
N PRO A 38 -44.36 26.98 -4.05
CA PRO A 38 -43.76 25.67 -4.32
C PRO A 38 -42.96 25.68 -5.63
N ILE A 39 -41.80 25.03 -5.61
CA ILE A 39 -40.96 24.79 -6.78
C ILE A 39 -41.14 23.32 -7.18
N PRO A 40 -41.59 23.02 -8.42
CA PRO A 40 -41.63 21.66 -8.94
C PRO A 40 -40.25 21.00 -8.89
N ILE A 41 -40.21 19.72 -8.58
CA ILE A 41 -38.98 18.93 -8.53
C ILE A 41 -39.08 17.73 -9.47
N GLU A 42 -37.97 17.39 -10.10
CA GLU A 42 -37.80 16.12 -10.80
C GLU A 42 -36.83 15.26 -9.99
N ILE A 43 -37.23 14.01 -9.74
CA ILE A 43 -36.43 13.08 -8.95
C ILE A 43 -35.91 11.99 -9.88
N SER A 44 -34.59 11.84 -9.90
CA SER A 44 -33.92 10.72 -10.54
C SER A 44 -33.16 9.91 -9.50
N PRO A 45 -33.32 8.57 -9.46
CA PRO A 45 -32.54 7.73 -8.56
C PRO A 45 -31.07 7.75 -8.95
N TYR A 46 -30.19 7.81 -7.97
CA TYR A 46 -28.77 7.62 -8.18
C TYR A 46 -28.46 6.12 -8.15
N ARG A 47 -27.85 5.59 -9.22
CA ARG A 47 -27.52 4.16 -9.35
C ARG A 47 -26.03 3.96 -9.50
N PHE A 48 -25.49 2.94 -8.84
CA PHE A 48 -24.12 2.49 -8.99
C PHE A 48 -24.02 0.99 -8.67
N THR A 49 -22.94 0.35 -9.13
CA THR A 49 -22.69 -1.07 -8.85
C THR A 49 -21.62 -1.21 -7.78
N VAL A 50 -21.89 -2.04 -6.78
CA VAL A 50 -20.89 -2.54 -5.84
C VAL A 50 -20.36 -3.86 -6.38
N VAL A 51 -19.05 -3.97 -6.47
CA VAL A 51 -18.37 -5.23 -6.78
C VAL A 51 -17.83 -5.81 -5.47
N ALA A 52 -17.98 -7.13 -5.28
CA ALA A 52 -17.46 -7.80 -4.10
C ALA A 52 -15.95 -7.56 -4.00
N SER A 53 -15.49 -7.25 -2.79
CA SER A 53 -14.07 -7.06 -2.54
C SER A 53 -13.28 -8.33 -2.90
N GLU A 54 -12.11 -8.15 -3.48
CA GLU A 54 -11.23 -9.25 -3.84
C GLU A 54 -9.97 -9.28 -2.99
N THR A 55 -9.36 -10.46 -2.84
CA THR A 55 -8.06 -10.59 -2.19
C THR A 55 -6.97 -10.51 -3.25
N VAL A 56 -6.10 -9.51 -3.12
CA VAL A 56 -4.85 -9.39 -3.88
C VAL A 56 -3.75 -10.08 -3.09
N THR A 57 -3.05 -11.02 -3.72
CA THR A 57 -1.90 -11.71 -3.13
C THR A 57 -0.61 -11.25 -3.79
N GLY A 58 0.52 -11.42 -3.12
CA GLY A 58 1.82 -11.14 -3.72
C GLY A 58 2.97 -11.59 -2.83
N SER A 59 4.19 -11.29 -3.25
CA SER A 59 5.40 -11.68 -2.52
C SER A 59 6.52 -10.65 -2.67
N VAL A 60 7.26 -10.48 -1.58
CA VAL A 60 8.52 -9.74 -1.51
C VAL A 60 9.67 -10.74 -1.54
N TYR A 61 10.73 -10.38 -2.26
CA TYR A 61 11.95 -11.16 -2.43
C TYR A 61 13.16 -10.31 -2.10
N LEU A 62 14.24 -10.97 -1.72
CA LEU A 62 15.57 -10.38 -1.67
C LEU A 62 16.38 -10.85 -2.87
N PRO A 63 17.44 -10.11 -3.27
CA PRO A 63 18.44 -10.63 -4.18
C PRO A 63 18.95 -11.99 -3.70
N SER A 64 19.20 -12.91 -4.63
CA SER A 64 19.66 -14.28 -4.30
C SER A 64 20.98 -14.33 -3.54
N THR A 65 21.72 -13.22 -3.52
CA THR A 65 22.98 -13.04 -2.78
C THR A 65 22.77 -12.62 -1.32
N HIS A 66 21.53 -12.43 -0.87
CA HIS A 66 21.18 -12.03 0.49
C HIS A 66 20.81 -13.25 1.34
N HIS A 67 21.25 -13.29 2.60
CA HIS A 67 21.12 -14.47 3.47
C HIS A 67 20.02 -14.37 4.52
N LEU A 68 19.36 -13.22 4.67
CA LEU A 68 18.19 -13.11 5.54
C LEU A 68 17.11 -14.11 5.14
N LYS A 69 16.77 -15.00 6.07
CA LYS A 69 15.81 -16.10 5.85
C LYS A 69 14.38 -15.72 6.15
N ASN A 70 14.18 -14.84 7.13
CA ASN A 70 12.86 -14.42 7.57
C ASN A 70 12.49 -13.11 6.88
N LEU A 71 11.57 -13.21 5.91
CA LEU A 71 11.07 -12.07 5.14
C LEU A 71 9.78 -11.49 5.75
N SER A 72 9.49 -11.76 7.01
CA SER A 72 8.37 -11.11 7.70
C SER A 72 8.66 -9.63 7.97
N GLN A 73 7.62 -8.90 8.38
CA GLN A 73 7.70 -7.51 8.84
C GLN A 73 8.01 -6.46 7.77
N PHE A 74 7.98 -6.80 6.48
CA PHE A 74 7.84 -5.75 5.47
C PHE A 74 6.40 -5.23 5.53
N SER A 75 6.22 -3.93 5.78
CA SER A 75 4.94 -3.25 5.64
C SER A 75 4.58 -3.23 4.16
N VAL A 76 3.37 -3.67 3.84
CA VAL A 76 2.85 -3.68 2.47
C VAL A 76 1.58 -2.86 2.45
N LYS A 77 1.61 -1.76 1.69
CA LYS A 77 0.51 -0.82 1.52
C LYS A 77 -0.04 -0.92 0.11
N MET A 78 -1.36 -0.78 -0.02
CA MET A 78 -2.03 -0.78 -1.32
C MET A 78 -2.78 0.53 -1.51
N TYR A 79 -2.52 1.17 -2.63
CA TYR A 79 -3.12 2.44 -3.04
C TYR A 79 -3.97 2.22 -4.28
N HIS A 80 -5.15 2.82 -4.32
CA HIS A 80 -5.96 2.90 -5.53
C HIS A 80 -5.34 3.91 -6.52
N GLU A 81 -5.70 3.84 -7.81
CA GLU A 81 -5.19 4.74 -8.86
C GLU A 81 -5.34 6.24 -8.55
N ASN A 82 -6.31 6.61 -7.71
CA ASN A 82 -6.52 7.99 -7.25
C ASN A 82 -5.60 8.41 -6.08
N GLY A 83 -4.63 7.58 -5.70
CA GLY A 83 -3.68 7.81 -4.61
C GLY A 83 -4.20 7.48 -3.21
N SER A 84 -5.43 6.99 -3.06
CA SER A 84 -6.00 6.66 -1.74
C SER A 84 -5.46 5.33 -1.21
N LEU A 85 -4.96 5.31 0.03
CA LEU A 85 -4.63 4.08 0.74
C LEU A 85 -5.90 3.26 0.99
N VAL A 86 -5.94 2.01 0.51
CA VAL A 86 -7.10 1.12 0.63
C VAL A 86 -6.84 -0.11 1.51
N GLY A 87 -5.58 -0.42 1.81
CA GLY A 87 -5.23 -1.52 2.69
C GLY A 87 -3.75 -1.50 3.09
N GLU A 88 -3.47 -2.14 4.22
CA GLU A 88 -2.12 -2.32 4.76
C GLU A 88 -2.03 -3.69 5.43
N THR A 89 -0.88 -4.34 5.30
CA THR A 89 -0.57 -5.61 5.96
C THR A 89 0.95 -5.74 6.16
N THR A 90 1.40 -6.86 6.73
CA THR A 90 2.81 -7.23 6.77
C THR A 90 3.04 -8.57 6.10
N THR A 91 4.24 -8.77 5.56
CA THR A 91 4.64 -10.07 5.02
C THR A 91 4.78 -11.13 6.11
N ASN A 92 4.53 -12.39 5.74
CA ASN A 92 4.89 -13.55 6.54
C ASN A 92 6.38 -13.92 6.37
N GLU A 93 6.85 -14.98 7.04
CA GLU A 93 8.26 -15.41 7.01
C GLU A 93 8.80 -15.71 5.60
N LYS A 94 7.92 -16.08 4.66
CA LYS A 94 8.24 -16.36 3.26
C LYS A 94 8.12 -15.14 2.34
N GLY A 95 7.83 -13.96 2.89
CA GLY A 95 7.67 -12.72 2.13
C GLY A 95 6.30 -12.58 1.50
N GLN A 96 5.35 -13.46 1.80
CA GLN A 96 4.01 -13.45 1.18
C GLN A 96 3.07 -12.52 1.95
N TYR A 97 2.17 -11.86 1.22
CA TYR A 97 1.16 -10.97 1.78
C TYR A 97 -0.19 -11.14 1.08
N ASN A 98 -1.26 -10.72 1.77
CA ASN A 98 -2.61 -10.65 1.23
C ASN A 98 -3.25 -9.32 1.60
N LEU A 99 -3.78 -8.61 0.62
CA LEU A 99 -4.46 -7.33 0.76
C LEU A 99 -5.85 -7.41 0.17
N ARG A 100 -6.73 -6.51 0.59
CA ARG A 100 -8.12 -6.49 0.12
C ARG A 100 -8.36 -5.33 -0.82
N ALA A 101 -8.71 -5.63 -2.07
CA ALA A 101 -9.17 -4.65 -3.03
C ALA A 101 -10.67 -4.41 -2.83
N PRO A 102 -11.11 -3.19 -2.48
CA PRO A 102 -12.53 -2.92 -2.21
C PRO A 102 -13.41 -2.97 -3.47
N MET A 103 -12.81 -2.85 -4.66
CA MET A 103 -13.49 -2.92 -5.95
C MET A 103 -12.52 -3.40 -7.04
N ASN A 104 -13.05 -3.62 -8.25
CA ASN A 104 -12.22 -3.91 -9.40
C ASN A 104 -11.57 -2.64 -9.94
N GLY A 105 -10.25 -2.64 -10.10
CA GLY A 105 -9.51 -1.46 -10.55
C GLY A 105 -8.00 -1.65 -10.55
N SER A 106 -7.31 -0.55 -10.84
CA SER A 106 -5.85 -0.47 -10.81
C SER A 106 -5.37 -0.05 -9.42
N TYR A 107 -4.37 -0.77 -8.92
CA TYR A 107 -3.75 -0.53 -7.62
C TYR A 107 -2.24 -0.51 -7.74
N THR A 108 -1.61 0.30 -6.91
CA THR A 108 -0.16 0.25 -6.64
C THR A 108 0.04 -0.38 -5.26
N VAL A 109 0.85 -1.43 -5.20
CA VAL A 109 1.30 -2.05 -3.96
C VAL A 109 2.72 -1.58 -3.70
N GLU A 110 2.98 -1.08 -2.49
CA GLU A 110 4.29 -0.64 -2.02
C GLU A 110 4.72 -1.55 -0.86
N ALA A 111 5.94 -2.09 -0.92
CA ALA A 111 6.57 -2.79 0.18
C ALA A 111 7.73 -1.96 0.75
N TRP A 112 7.81 -1.89 2.07
CA TRP A 112 8.83 -1.14 2.79
C TRP A 112 9.19 -1.79 4.12
N ARG A 113 10.46 -1.64 4.51
CA ARG A 113 10.97 -1.89 5.84
C ARG A 113 12.14 -0.94 6.08
N GLU A 114 12.35 -0.54 7.32
CA GLU A 114 13.51 0.28 7.70
C GLU A 114 14.83 -0.36 7.22
N GLY A 115 15.73 0.45 6.67
CA GLY A 115 16.98 0.03 6.06
C GLY A 115 16.86 -0.59 4.67
N TYR A 116 15.64 -0.67 4.10
CA TYR A 116 15.40 -1.16 2.74
C TYR A 116 14.84 -0.06 1.84
N LYS A 117 15.33 -0.03 0.61
CA LYS A 117 14.74 0.77 -0.46
C LYS A 117 13.33 0.27 -0.75
N LYS A 118 12.38 1.19 -0.91
CA LYS A 118 10.99 0.88 -1.24
C LYS A 118 10.90 0.15 -2.57
N ALA A 119 9.98 -0.82 -2.65
CA ALA A 119 9.64 -1.48 -3.91
C ALA A 119 8.14 -1.29 -4.19
N GLN A 120 7.79 -1.17 -5.47
CA GLN A 120 6.41 -1.00 -5.89
C GLN A 120 6.07 -1.95 -7.03
N ALA A 121 4.80 -2.36 -7.09
CA ALA A 121 4.23 -3.13 -8.17
C ALA A 121 2.80 -2.67 -8.47
N SER A 122 2.42 -2.67 -9.74
CA SER A 122 1.04 -2.38 -10.15
C SER A 122 0.26 -3.66 -10.41
N VAL A 123 -1.01 -3.67 -10.03
CA VAL A 123 -1.94 -4.78 -10.25
C VAL A 123 -3.30 -4.25 -10.70
N ASN A 124 -3.87 -4.85 -11.74
CA ASN A 124 -5.23 -4.59 -12.19
C ASN A 124 -6.12 -5.77 -11.81
N THR A 125 -7.02 -5.58 -10.84
CA THR A 125 -7.86 -6.67 -10.32
C THR A 125 -8.93 -7.14 -11.29
N LYS A 126 -9.16 -6.42 -12.40
CA LYS A 126 -9.98 -6.94 -13.52
C LYS A 126 -9.27 -8.05 -14.30
N GLU A 127 -7.94 -8.08 -14.26
CA GLU A 127 -7.10 -8.99 -15.02
C GLU A 127 -6.52 -10.10 -14.15
N THR A 128 -6.03 -9.75 -12.97
CA THR A 128 -5.38 -10.70 -12.05
C THR A 128 -5.47 -10.24 -10.60
N LYS A 129 -5.49 -11.21 -9.69
CA LYS A 129 -5.48 -11.01 -8.23
C LYS A 129 -4.09 -11.22 -7.63
N VAL A 130 -3.07 -11.41 -8.46
CA VAL A 130 -1.69 -11.64 -8.03
C VAL A 130 -0.86 -10.46 -8.49
N ALA A 131 -0.34 -9.69 -7.53
CA ALA A 131 0.60 -8.62 -7.79
C ALA A 131 1.95 -9.19 -8.25
N PRO A 132 2.66 -8.52 -9.19
CA PRO A 132 4.02 -8.87 -9.53
C PRO A 132 4.93 -8.96 -8.28
N GLY A 133 5.88 -9.89 -8.33
CA GLY A 133 6.88 -10.04 -7.27
C GLY A 133 7.76 -8.79 -7.12
N MET A 134 7.94 -8.32 -5.89
CA MET A 134 8.76 -7.15 -5.59
C MET A 134 10.11 -7.59 -5.03
N VAL A 135 11.21 -7.16 -5.65
CA VAL A 135 12.55 -7.31 -5.08
C VAL A 135 12.86 -6.07 -4.25
N VAL A 136 13.13 -6.24 -2.96
CA VAL A 136 13.55 -5.17 -2.06
C VAL A 136 15.06 -5.24 -1.84
N TYR A 137 15.71 -4.09 -1.80
CA TYR A 137 17.15 -3.98 -1.66
C TYR A 137 17.49 -3.37 -0.30
N VAL A 138 18.30 -4.06 0.51
CA VAL A 138 18.84 -3.49 1.75
C VAL A 138 19.88 -2.44 1.42
N GLY A 139 19.91 -1.36 2.18
CA GLY A 139 20.95 -0.35 2.09
C GLY A 139 20.47 1.08 1.90
N ASP A 140 19.18 1.37 1.97
CA ASP A 140 18.69 2.76 2.01
C ASP A 140 18.50 3.14 3.48
N PHE A 141 19.60 3.51 4.14
CA PHE A 141 19.63 3.79 5.58
C PHE A 141 19.41 5.27 5.88
N ASN A 142 19.45 6.15 4.88
CA ASN A 142 19.13 7.57 5.00
C ASN A 142 17.74 7.94 4.45
N GLU A 143 17.00 6.96 3.92
CA GLU A 143 15.64 7.12 3.37
C GLU A 143 15.57 8.13 2.21
N ASP A 144 16.63 8.19 1.40
CA ASP A 144 16.71 9.09 0.23
C ASP A 144 16.32 8.41 -1.09
N ASP A 145 15.80 7.17 -1.02
CA ASP A 145 15.41 6.32 -2.14
C ASP A 145 16.59 5.94 -3.06
N LYS A 146 17.82 5.97 -2.54
CA LYS A 146 19.02 5.54 -3.24
C LYS A 146 19.89 4.72 -2.30
N ILE A 147 20.56 3.73 -2.86
CA ILE A 147 21.59 2.99 -2.12
C ILE A 147 22.94 3.48 -2.63
N ASN A 148 23.61 4.31 -1.83
CA ASN A 148 24.81 5.01 -2.26
C ASN A 148 25.91 5.03 -1.17
N THR A 149 26.92 5.87 -1.37
CA THR A 149 28.11 5.91 -0.50
C THR A 149 27.75 6.36 0.91
N GLU A 150 26.74 7.21 1.07
CA GLU A 150 26.28 7.66 2.39
C GLU A 150 25.79 6.48 3.23
N ASP A 151 25.04 5.56 2.63
CA ASP A 151 24.53 4.36 3.30
C ASP A 151 25.65 3.38 3.64
N ILE A 152 26.57 3.15 2.71
CA ILE A 152 27.73 2.28 2.93
C ILE A 152 28.59 2.84 4.08
N VAL A 153 28.79 4.16 4.13
CA VAL A 153 29.53 4.81 5.23
C VAL A 153 28.78 4.68 6.55
N LYS A 154 27.44 4.75 6.57
CA LYS A 154 26.64 4.55 7.78
C LYS A 154 26.85 3.16 8.38
N ILE A 155 26.73 2.10 7.58
CA ILE A 155 26.94 0.73 8.06
C ILE A 155 28.41 0.47 8.41
N ALA A 156 29.37 0.96 7.62
CA ALA A 156 30.80 0.78 7.89
C ALA A 156 31.24 1.42 9.22
N ARG A 157 30.61 2.52 9.64
CA ARG A 157 30.84 3.13 10.97
C ARG A 157 30.31 2.28 12.13
N SER A 158 29.49 1.27 11.85
CA SER A 158 28.90 0.35 12.81
C SER A 158 29.56 -1.03 12.78
N PHE A 159 30.56 -1.25 11.92
CA PHE A 159 31.35 -2.47 11.84
C PHE A 159 31.89 -2.88 13.23
N GLU A 160 31.76 -4.17 13.55
CA GLU A 160 32.11 -4.80 14.83
C GLU A 160 31.38 -4.26 16.07
N LYS A 161 30.39 -3.37 15.91
CA LYS A 161 29.52 -2.97 17.02
C LYS A 161 28.43 -4.01 17.25
N SER A 162 27.93 -4.06 18.48
CA SER A 162 26.78 -4.89 18.82
C SER A 162 25.49 -4.32 18.18
N PRO A 163 24.66 -5.15 17.52
CA PRO A 163 23.44 -4.72 16.83
C PRO A 163 22.28 -4.49 17.82
N LEU A 164 22.44 -3.51 18.71
CA LEU A 164 21.42 -3.15 19.69
C LEU A 164 20.77 -1.82 19.32
N ASN A 165 19.47 -1.70 19.62
CA ASN A 165 18.66 -0.50 19.37
C ASN A 165 18.73 -0.09 17.88
N GLU A 166 19.02 1.19 17.62
CA GLU A 166 19.18 1.78 16.29
C GLU A 166 20.28 1.12 15.44
N LEU A 167 21.18 0.32 16.02
CA LEU A 167 22.20 -0.40 15.26
C LEU A 167 21.72 -1.76 14.73
N SER A 168 20.56 -2.24 15.20
CA SER A 168 20.03 -3.55 14.77
C SER A 168 19.74 -3.62 13.27
N ILE A 169 19.41 -2.49 12.64
CA ILE A 169 19.17 -2.39 11.19
C ILE A 169 20.42 -2.66 10.35
N PHE A 170 21.61 -2.62 10.95
CA PHE A 170 22.89 -2.83 10.26
C PHE A 170 23.36 -4.30 10.29
N ASP A 171 22.75 -5.16 11.10
CA ASP A 171 22.88 -6.62 11.01
C ASP A 171 21.86 -7.12 9.98
N VAL A 172 22.22 -7.02 8.70
CA VAL A 172 21.26 -7.12 7.60
C VAL A 172 20.85 -8.55 7.31
N ASP A 173 21.67 -9.54 7.68
CA ASP A 173 21.31 -10.97 7.61
C ASP A 173 20.77 -11.55 8.92
N ALA A 174 20.73 -10.74 9.99
CA ALA A 174 20.24 -11.08 11.33
C ALA A 174 21.03 -12.23 11.97
N ASN A 175 22.36 -12.23 11.81
CA ASN A 175 23.26 -13.23 12.38
C ASN A 175 23.78 -12.88 13.79
N GLY A 176 23.45 -11.68 14.28
CA GLY A 176 23.84 -11.17 15.60
C GLY A 176 25.13 -10.35 15.61
N GLN A 177 25.74 -10.10 14.45
CA GLN A 177 26.97 -9.31 14.28
C GLN A 177 26.79 -8.30 13.16
N ILE A 178 27.48 -7.17 13.26
CA ILE A 178 27.64 -6.21 12.15
C ILE A 178 29.04 -6.40 11.61
N ASP A 179 29.18 -7.14 10.51
CA ASP A 179 30.47 -7.54 9.96
C ASP A 179 30.62 -7.20 8.47
N LEU A 180 31.63 -7.80 7.82
CA LEU A 180 31.96 -7.48 6.43
C LEU A 180 30.88 -7.99 5.48
N TYR A 181 30.19 -9.07 5.84
CA TYR A 181 29.06 -9.57 5.08
C TYR A 181 27.98 -8.50 4.96
N ASP A 182 27.63 -7.82 6.06
CA ASP A 182 26.57 -6.81 6.04
C ASP A 182 26.93 -5.60 5.16
N VAL A 183 28.16 -5.11 5.29
CA VAL A 183 28.68 -4.02 4.46
C VAL A 183 28.67 -4.42 2.98
N VAL A 184 29.10 -5.64 2.65
CA VAL A 184 29.15 -6.14 1.27
C VAL A 184 27.74 -6.38 0.71
N ALA A 185 26.79 -6.83 1.52
CA ALA A 185 25.40 -7.01 1.12
C ALA A 185 24.77 -5.68 0.66
N VAL A 186 25.03 -4.60 1.39
CA VAL A 186 24.61 -3.24 1.03
C VAL A 186 25.35 -2.75 -0.22
N ALA A 187 26.68 -2.92 -0.26
CA ALA A 187 27.49 -2.48 -1.40
C ALA A 187 27.13 -3.18 -2.73
N ARG A 188 26.64 -4.42 -2.70
CA ARG A 188 26.11 -5.12 -3.89
C ARG A 188 24.88 -4.45 -4.49
N ASN A 189 24.15 -3.68 -3.69
CA ASN A 189 22.96 -2.95 -4.11
C ASN A 189 23.26 -1.48 -4.49
N PHE A 190 24.55 -1.09 -4.58
CA PHE A 190 24.94 0.27 -4.94
C PHE A 190 24.32 0.72 -6.28
N LEU A 191 23.77 1.93 -6.30
CA LEU A 191 23.03 2.54 -7.42
C LEU A 191 21.75 1.79 -7.83
N LYS A 192 21.19 0.94 -6.98
CA LYS A 192 19.82 0.46 -7.13
C LYS A 192 18.80 1.54 -6.81
#